data_AF-A0A161Z1T2-F1
#
_entry.id   AF-A0A161Z1T2-F1
#
_cell.length_a   1.000
_cell.length_b   1.000
_cell.length_c   1.000
_cell.angle_alpha   90.00
_cell.angle_beta   90.00
_cell.angle_gamma   90.00
#
_symmetry.space_group_name_H-M   'P 1'
#
loop_
_entity.id
_entity.type
_entity.pdbx_description
1 polymer ?
#
loop_
_entity_poly.entity_id
_entity_poly.type
_entity_poly.pdbx_seq_one_letter_code
_entity_poly.pdbx_strand_id
1 'polypeptide(L)'
;MTPIERLDLGVIDGFRIHARMYGDEDESPERKYDPILCDPELMAGWCADEWCFVGVQVTASRAGVELGEASVWSLEYGWYNGRYHNPLTDSPATHEDWVYGNGPSLIHQAIADAFETMAAIRKPARLQGV
;
A
#
# COMPACT_ATOMS: atom_id res chain seq x y z
N MET A 1 12.23 -0.41 5.82
CA MET A 1 11.36 0.65 6.37
C MET A 1 10.50 0.07 7.46
N THR A 2 10.26 0.80 8.54
CA THR A 2 9.32 0.39 9.61
C THR A 2 7.93 0.88 9.21
N PRO A 3 6.89 0.03 9.26
CA PRO A 3 5.54 0.49 8.94
C PRO A 3 5.06 1.50 9.99
N ILE A 4 4.43 2.58 9.52
CA ILE A 4 3.70 3.55 10.34
C ILE A 4 2.50 2.86 11.00
N GLU A 5 1.77 2.08 10.20
CA GLU A 5 0.55 1.40 10.63
C GLU A 5 0.38 0.07 9.87
N ARG A 6 -0.39 -0.83 10.45
CA ARG A 6 -0.76 -2.12 9.87
C ARG A 6 -2.24 -2.41 10.08
N LEU A 7 -2.87 -2.94 9.03
CA LEU A 7 -4.25 -3.42 9.06
C LEU A 7 -4.28 -4.92 8.70
N ASP A 8 -5.03 -5.71 9.47
CA ASP A 8 -5.34 -7.11 9.13
C ASP A 8 -6.66 -7.15 8.37
N LEU A 9 -6.62 -7.68 7.15
CA LEU A 9 -7.76 -7.77 6.24
C LEU A 9 -8.40 -9.17 6.25
N GLY A 10 -7.88 -10.07 7.08
CA GLY A 10 -8.40 -11.43 7.26
C GLY A 10 -7.85 -12.42 6.25
N VAL A 11 -8.67 -13.42 5.91
CA VAL A 11 -8.30 -14.50 5.00
C VAL A 11 -9.15 -14.39 3.73
N ILE A 12 -8.49 -14.30 2.58
CA ILE A 12 -9.09 -14.18 1.25
C ILE A 12 -8.42 -15.22 0.35
N ASP A 13 -9.21 -16.05 -0.31
CA ASP A 13 -8.74 -17.15 -1.18
C ASP A 13 -7.70 -18.09 -0.54
N GLY A 14 -7.78 -18.26 0.79
CA GLY A 14 -6.86 -19.10 1.56
C GLY A 14 -5.51 -18.45 1.87
N PHE A 15 -5.34 -17.17 1.56
CA PHE A 15 -4.20 -16.35 1.98
C PHE A 15 -4.61 -15.41 3.10
N ARG A 16 -3.76 -15.26 4.11
CA ARG A 16 -3.89 -14.19 5.10
C ARG A 16 -3.37 -12.91 4.49
N ILE A 17 -4.20 -11.87 4.49
CA ILE A 17 -3.93 -10.59 3.86
C ILE A 17 -3.65 -9.54 4.92
N HIS A 18 -2.56 -8.79 4.75
CA HIS A 18 -2.21 -7.65 5.58
C HIS A 18 -1.91 -6.45 4.71
N ALA A 19 -2.30 -5.26 5.18
CA ALA A 19 -1.85 -4.00 4.62
C ALA A 19 -0.89 -3.31 5.59
N ARG A 20 0.14 -2.66 5.06
CA ARG A 20 1.15 -1.91 5.81
C ARG A 20 1.34 -0.57 5.15
N MET A 21 1.40 0.48 5.97
CA MET A 21 1.65 1.83 5.50
C MET A 21 3.08 2.23 5.86
N TYR A 22 3.80 2.82 4.92
CA TYR A 22 5.18 3.28 5.10
C TYR A 22 5.30 4.73 4.67
N GLY A 23 6.20 5.50 5.28
CA GLY A 23 6.55 6.82 4.75
C GLY A 23 7.11 6.71 3.33
N ASP A 24 6.71 7.62 2.46
CA ASP A 24 7.24 7.75 1.11
C ASP A 24 8.24 8.90 1.09
N GLU A 25 9.50 8.57 1.41
CA GLU A 25 10.61 9.54 1.50
C GLU A 25 11.05 10.05 0.11
N ASP A 26 10.64 9.37 -0.95
CA ASP A 26 10.94 9.76 -2.32
C ASP A 26 9.92 10.78 -2.86
N GLU A 27 8.76 10.92 -2.22
CA GLU A 27 7.73 11.86 -2.66
C GLU A 27 7.79 13.19 -1.90
N SER A 28 7.53 14.27 -2.62
CA SER A 28 7.42 15.60 -2.04
C SER A 28 6.36 16.42 -2.77
N PRO A 29 5.80 17.47 -2.14
CA PRO A 29 4.75 18.22 -2.78
C PRO A 29 5.22 18.90 -4.08
N GLU A 30 6.49 19.30 -4.17
CA GLU A 30 7.08 19.89 -5.38
C GLU A 30 7.27 18.88 -6.52
N ARG A 31 7.35 17.58 -6.20
CA ARG A 31 7.42 16.49 -7.19
C ARG A 31 6.04 16.08 -7.68
N LYS A 32 5.07 16.03 -6.77
CA LYS A 32 3.71 15.54 -7.07
C LYS A 32 2.77 16.61 -7.63
N TYR A 33 2.84 17.85 -7.12
CA TYR A 33 1.93 18.92 -7.52
C TYR A 33 2.61 19.94 -8.44
N ASP A 34 1.82 20.56 -9.31
CA ASP A 34 2.29 21.71 -10.11
C ASP A 34 2.58 22.88 -9.15
N PRO A 35 3.81 23.43 -9.12
CA PRO A 35 4.18 24.52 -8.22
C PRO A 35 3.33 25.78 -8.38
N ILE A 36 2.76 26.02 -9.56
CA ILE A 36 1.88 27.17 -9.83
C ILE A 36 0.48 26.94 -9.26
N LEU A 37 0.06 25.68 -9.14
CA LEU A 37 -1.24 25.28 -8.63
C LEU A 37 -1.19 24.80 -7.18
N CYS A 38 0.00 24.73 -6.59
CA CYS A 38 0.20 24.25 -5.24
C CYS A 38 -0.33 25.27 -4.23
N ASP A 39 -1.39 24.88 -3.52
CA ASP A 39 -2.05 25.72 -2.54
C ASP A 39 -1.09 26.08 -1.39
N PRO A 40 -0.91 27.37 -1.06
CA PRO A 40 -0.09 27.79 0.08
C PRO A 40 -0.47 27.13 1.40
N GLU A 41 -1.75 26.82 1.64
CA GLU A 41 -2.20 26.13 2.86
C GLU A 41 -1.71 24.67 2.89
N LEU A 42 -1.74 24.00 1.74
CA LEU A 42 -1.22 22.64 1.57
C LEU A 42 0.29 22.61 1.88
N MET A 43 1.04 23.61 1.41
CA MET A 43 2.47 23.74 1.69
C MET A 43 2.75 24.08 3.15
N ALA A 44 1.95 24.95 3.76
CA ALA A 44 2.09 25.27 5.17
C ALA A 44 1.91 24.02 6.06
N GLY A 45 0.91 23.19 5.76
CA GLY A 45 0.68 21.94 6.49
C GLY A 45 1.83 20.94 6.32
N TRP A 46 2.39 20.81 5.11
CA TRP A 46 3.56 19.95 4.88
C TRP A 46 4.78 20.43 5.67
N CYS A 47 5.09 21.72 5.60
CA CYS A 47 6.21 22.33 6.33
C CYS A 47 6.05 22.29 7.85
N ALA A 48 4.82 22.08 8.34
CA ALA A 48 4.49 21.95 9.76
C ALA A 48 4.37 20.48 10.21
N ASP A 49 4.75 19.51 9.37
CA ASP A 49 4.62 18.07 9.62
C ASP A 49 3.17 17.63 9.92
N GLU A 50 2.16 18.36 9.40
CA GLU A 50 0.75 18.02 9.61
C GLU A 50 0.29 16.86 8.74
N TRP A 51 0.93 16.67 7.58
CA TRP A 51 0.70 15.56 6.67
C TRP A 51 2.00 15.16 5.97
N CYS A 52 2.04 13.93 5.47
CA CYS A 52 3.15 13.42 4.67
C CYS A 52 2.66 12.50 3.54
N PHE A 53 3.58 12.12 2.65
CA PHE A 53 3.32 11.06 1.67
C PHE A 53 3.64 9.69 2.25
N VAL A 54 2.80 8.71 1.91
CA VAL A 54 2.94 7.32 2.33
C VAL A 54 2.69 6.36 1.17
N GLY A 55 3.20 5.15 1.28
CA GLY A 55 2.79 4.01 0.48
C GLY A 55 2.01 2.99 1.28
N VAL A 56 1.05 2.34 0.64
CA VAL A 56 0.36 1.17 1.18
C VAL A 56 0.82 -0.07 0.42
N GLN A 57 1.36 -1.04 1.15
CA GLN A 57 1.74 -2.36 0.66
C GLN A 57 0.75 -3.41 1.19
N VAL A 58 0.18 -4.20 0.29
CA VAL A 58 -0.68 -5.35 0.60
C VAL A 58 0.13 -6.61 0.38
N THR A 59 0.19 -7.46 1.41
CA THR A 59 0.91 -8.73 1.38
C THR A 59 -0.07 -9.89 1.53
N ALA A 60 0.06 -10.90 0.68
CA ALA A 60 -0.61 -12.18 0.78
C ALA A 60 0.35 -13.23 1.36
N SER A 61 -0.08 -13.88 2.44
CA SER A 61 0.74 -14.86 3.16
C SER A 61 0.00 -16.18 3.37
N ARG A 62 0.75 -17.29 3.45
CA ARG A 62 0.19 -18.60 3.78
C ARG A 62 1.13 -19.34 4.71
N ALA A 63 0.59 -19.90 5.79
CA ALA A 63 1.36 -20.57 6.84
C ALA A 63 2.54 -19.73 7.39
N GLY A 64 2.36 -18.40 7.48
CA GLY A 64 3.37 -17.47 7.96
C GLY A 64 4.43 -17.05 6.94
N VAL A 65 4.35 -17.54 5.70
CA VAL A 65 5.26 -17.16 4.60
C VAL A 65 4.58 -16.12 3.72
N GLU A 66 5.23 -14.99 3.48
CA GLU A 66 4.79 -14.01 2.48
C GLU A 66 5.09 -14.55 1.09
N LEU A 67 4.07 -14.52 0.22
CA LEU A 67 4.12 -15.17 -1.09
C LEU A 67 3.83 -14.21 -2.23
N GLY A 68 3.09 -13.14 -1.98
CA GLY A 68 2.85 -12.12 -2.98
C GLY A 68 2.59 -10.75 -2.38
N GLU A 69 2.84 -9.72 -3.17
CA GLU A 69 2.66 -8.34 -2.77
C GLU A 69 2.10 -7.45 -3.87
N ALA A 70 1.48 -6.36 -3.46
CA ALA A 70 1.12 -5.24 -4.33
C ALA A 70 1.23 -3.95 -3.53
N SER A 71 1.59 -2.85 -4.18
CA SER A 71 1.74 -1.57 -3.49
C SER A 71 1.31 -0.40 -4.34
N VAL A 72 0.87 0.65 -3.68
CA VAL A 72 0.66 1.97 -4.26
C VAL A 72 1.33 3.01 -3.35
N TRP A 73 1.91 4.04 -3.96
CA TRP A 73 2.76 5.04 -3.32
C TRP A 73 2.23 6.45 -3.58
N SER A 74 2.91 7.45 -3.03
CA SER A 74 2.54 8.87 -3.15
C SER A 74 1.14 9.17 -2.60
N LEU A 75 0.69 8.53 -1.52
CA LEU A 75 -0.64 8.79 -0.92
C LEU A 75 -0.55 9.82 0.20
N GLU A 76 -1.55 10.67 0.35
CA GLU A 76 -1.61 11.67 1.41
C GLU A 76 -2.06 11.05 2.76
N TYR A 77 -1.29 11.28 3.82
CA TYR A 77 -1.57 10.83 5.19
C TYR A 77 -1.40 11.97 6.19
N GLY A 78 -2.34 12.13 7.12
CA GLY A 78 -2.33 13.18 8.14
C GLY A 78 -3.41 14.26 7.92
N TRP A 79 -3.23 15.42 8.53
CA TRP A 79 -4.12 16.57 8.36
C TRP A 79 -3.83 17.28 7.04
N TYR A 80 -4.68 17.04 6.05
CA TYR A 80 -4.56 17.56 4.70
C TYR A 80 -5.87 18.25 4.28
N ASN A 81 -5.77 19.49 3.80
CA ASN A 81 -6.91 20.30 3.33
C ASN A 81 -8.10 20.34 4.31
N GLY A 82 -7.81 20.59 5.59
CA GLY A 82 -8.82 20.74 6.63
C GLY A 82 -9.46 19.42 7.10
N ARG A 83 -8.98 18.26 6.65
CA ARG A 83 -9.48 16.94 7.02
C ARG A 83 -8.32 16.00 7.36
N TYR A 84 -8.53 15.13 8.34
CA TYR A 84 -7.61 14.04 8.59
C TYR A 84 -7.81 12.92 7.56
N HIS A 85 -6.71 12.49 6.95
CA HIS A 85 -6.63 11.45 5.96
C HIS A 85 -5.79 10.28 6.43
N ASN A 86 -6.34 9.06 6.37
CA ASN A 86 -5.60 7.82 6.56
C ASN A 86 -5.94 6.82 5.45
N PRO A 87 -5.00 6.55 4.52
CA PRO A 87 -5.22 5.58 3.46
C PRO A 87 -5.60 4.18 3.93
N LEU A 88 -5.26 3.80 5.16
CA LEU A 88 -5.65 2.52 5.76
C LEU A 88 -7.09 2.49 6.31
N THR A 89 -7.65 3.62 6.73
CA THR A 89 -8.90 3.63 7.52
C THR A 89 -9.98 4.59 7.04
N ASP A 90 -9.71 5.45 6.06
CA ASP A 90 -10.65 6.49 5.59
C ASP A 90 -11.95 5.95 4.94
N SER A 91 -12.10 4.63 4.77
CA SER A 91 -13.33 3.99 4.31
C SER A 91 -13.99 3.15 5.43
N PRO A 92 -15.14 3.57 5.98
CA PRO A 92 -15.66 3.04 7.24
C PRO A 92 -16.54 1.76 7.16
N ALA A 93 -16.70 1.08 6.01
CA ALA A 93 -17.68 -0.01 5.95
C ALA A 93 -17.40 -1.23 5.05
N THR A 94 -16.85 -1.08 3.84
CA THR A 94 -16.85 -2.20 2.86
C THR A 94 -15.49 -2.59 2.31
N HIS A 95 -14.40 -1.93 2.72
CA HIS A 95 -13.07 -2.05 2.10
C HIS A 95 -13.04 -1.72 0.58
N GLU A 96 -14.14 -1.28 -0.02
CA GLU A 96 -14.25 -1.04 -1.47
C GLU A 96 -13.63 0.30 -1.88
N ASP A 97 -13.76 1.34 -1.05
CA ASP A 97 -13.17 2.68 -1.29
C ASP A 97 -11.81 2.88 -0.58
N TRP A 98 -11.30 1.83 0.06
CA TRP A 98 -10.03 1.84 0.78
C TRP A 98 -8.84 2.08 -0.18
N VAL A 99 -7.79 2.81 0.27
CA VAL A 99 -6.65 3.26 -0.56
C VAL A 99 -7.07 4.05 -1.81
N TYR A 100 -7.99 5.00 -1.63
CA TYR A 100 -8.58 5.80 -2.72
C TYR A 100 -9.19 4.92 -3.84
N GLY A 101 -9.87 3.83 -3.45
CA GLY A 101 -10.50 2.88 -4.38
C GLY A 101 -9.56 1.82 -4.97
N ASN A 102 -8.28 1.79 -4.59
CA ASN A 102 -7.33 0.78 -5.07
C ASN A 102 -7.33 -0.52 -4.24
N GLY A 103 -7.99 -0.53 -3.07
CA GLY A 103 -7.98 -1.64 -2.12
C GLY A 103 -8.26 -3.02 -2.75
N PRO A 104 -9.41 -3.23 -3.41
CA PRO A 104 -9.73 -4.51 -4.04
C PRO A 104 -8.71 -4.95 -5.10
N SER A 105 -8.21 -4.01 -5.91
CA SER A 105 -7.21 -4.30 -6.95
C SER A 105 -5.86 -4.72 -6.36
N LEU A 106 -5.42 -4.06 -5.27
CA LEU A 106 -4.19 -4.42 -4.57
C LEU A 106 -4.28 -5.81 -3.94
N ILE A 107 -5.43 -6.16 -3.34
CA ILE A 107 -5.67 -7.50 -2.79
C ILE A 107 -5.60 -8.55 -3.91
N HIS A 108 -6.31 -8.33 -5.01
CA HIS A 108 -6.29 -9.25 -6.15
C HIS A 108 -4.88 -9.42 -6.73
N GLN A 109 -4.12 -8.34 -6.86
CA GLN A 109 -2.76 -8.39 -7.38
C GLN A 109 -1.82 -9.14 -6.42
N ALA A 110 -1.89 -8.88 -5.11
CA ALA A 110 -1.07 -9.61 -4.13
C ALA A 110 -1.40 -11.11 -4.10
N ILE A 111 -2.67 -11.48 -4.28
CA ILE A 111 -3.09 -12.89 -4.38
C ILE A 111 -2.61 -13.52 -5.69
N ALA A 112 -2.70 -12.81 -6.81
CA ALA A 112 -2.21 -13.28 -8.10
C ALA A 112 -0.70 -13.56 -8.04
N ASP A 113 0.08 -12.62 -7.50
CA ASP A 113 1.52 -12.76 -7.27
C ASP A 113 1.83 -13.95 -6.33
N ALA A 114 1.03 -14.14 -5.28
CA ALA A 114 1.17 -15.30 -4.40
C ALA A 114 0.95 -16.64 -5.10
N PHE A 115 -0.02 -16.73 -6.01
CA PHE A 115 -0.21 -17.92 -6.84
C PHE A 115 0.95 -18.16 -7.78
N GLU A 116 1.52 -17.12 -8.40
CA GLU A 116 2.69 -17.22 -9.27
C GLU A 116 3.92 -17.73 -8.50
N THR A 117 4.20 -17.17 -7.32
CA THR A 117 5.27 -17.62 -6.43
C THR A 117 5.10 -19.09 -6.04
N MET A 118 3.88 -19.51 -5.66
CA MET A 118 3.60 -20.91 -5.34
C MET A 118 3.80 -21.84 -6.55
N ALA A 119 3.45 -21.40 -7.76
CA ALA A 119 3.64 -22.17 -8.97
C ALA A 119 5.14 -22.31 -9.33
N ALA A 120 5.94 -21.27 -9.10
CA ALA A 120 7.38 -21.29 -9.29
C ALA A 120 8.06 -22.28 -8.34
N ILE A 121 7.68 -22.30 -7.06
CA ILE A 121 8.22 -23.24 -6.06
C ILE A 121 7.89 -24.70 -6.42
N ARG A 122 6.72 -24.96 -7.02
CA ARG A 122 6.26 -26.31 -7.38
C ARG A 122 6.94 -26.88 -8.63
N LYS A 123 7.54 -26.06 -9.48
CA LYS A 123 8.31 -26.55 -10.63
C LYS A 123 9.72 -26.88 -10.16
N PRO A 124 10.09 -28.15 -9.91
CA PRO A 124 11.49 -28.45 -9.64
C PRO A 124 12.31 -28.00 -10.86
N ALA A 125 13.42 -27.31 -10.60
CA ALA A 125 14.42 -27.02 -11.62
C ALA A 125 14.71 -28.34 -12.35
N ARG A 126 14.37 -28.42 -13.64
CA ARG A 126 14.94 -29.47 -14.49
C ARG A 126 16.45 -29.29 -14.37
N LEU A 127 17.10 -30.16 -13.62
CA LEU A 127 18.53 -30.40 -13.73
C LEU A 127 18.78 -30.61 -15.22
N GLN A 128 19.30 -29.58 -15.89
CA GLN A 128 19.80 -29.73 -17.25
C GLN A 128 20.95 -30.73 -17.13
N GLY A 129 20.69 -31.93 -17.63
CA GLY A 129 21.59 -33.06 -17.53
C GLY A 129 22.95 -32.74 -18.12
N VAL A 130 23.95 -33.16 -17.33
CA VAL A 130 25.33 -33.54 -17.66
C VAL A 130 25.54 -33.95 -19.12
#